data_AF-A0AAW5PA06-F1
#
_entry.id   AF-A0AAW5PA06-F1
#
_cell.length_a   1.000
_cell.length_b   1.000
_cell.length_c   1.000
_cell.angle_alpha   90.00
_cell.angle_beta   90.00
_cell.angle_gamma   90.00
#
_symmetry.space_group_name_H-M   'P 1'
#
loop_
_entity.id
_entity.type
_entity.pdbx_description
1 polymer ?
#
loop_
_entity_poly.entity_id
_entity_poly.type
_entity_poly.pdbx_seq_one_letter_code
_entity_poly.pdbx_strand_id
1 'polypeptide(L)'
;MGQQQLLLLVLSTVIVGLATVAGIQAFSENEQQATQDALVQRAINIGNDVLAAHNEPSQFGGVDLINNSPGPGKVATAAGYESDTPSADGAGDAAGCGISAVGNPTTIYCSSDGTTSNDTNNQFVEVDVNPNTGDVAVTTINDNTSVGSV
;
A
#
# COMPACT_ATOMS: atom_id res chain seq x y z
N MET A 1 -42.90 33.42 -25.75
CA MET A 1 -41.58 33.88 -25.27
C MET A 1 -41.13 33.20 -23.98
N GLY A 2 -41.98 33.00 -22.95
CA GLY A 2 -41.55 32.35 -21.68
C GLY A 2 -41.20 30.85 -21.77
N GLN A 3 -41.73 30.12 -22.75
CA GLN A 3 -41.51 28.66 -22.88
C GLN A 3 -40.10 28.29 -23.38
N GLN A 4 -39.50 29.09 -24.26
CA GLN A 4 -38.14 28.86 -24.75
C GLN A 4 -37.07 29.24 -23.71
N GLN A 5 -37.34 30.27 -22.91
CA GLN A 5 -36.45 30.65 -21.80
C GLN A 5 -36.43 29.59 -20.68
N LEU A 6 -37.56 28.95 -20.41
CA LEU A 6 -37.63 27.87 -19.42
C LEU A 6 -36.83 26.62 -19.85
N LEU A 7 -36.81 26.30 -21.15
CA LEU A 7 -36.05 25.14 -21.64
C LEU A 7 -34.53 25.31 -21.50
N LEU A 8 -34.01 26.53 -21.76
CA LEU A 8 -32.58 26.78 -21.61
C LEU A 8 -32.11 26.74 -20.15
N LEU A 9 -32.98 27.15 -19.22
CA LEU A 9 -32.68 27.07 -17.79
C LEU A 9 -32.65 25.62 -17.32
N VAL A 10 -33.58 24.78 -17.76
CA VAL A 10 -33.56 23.35 -17.41
C VAL A 10 -32.33 22.67 -18.00
N LEU A 11 -32.00 22.95 -19.27
CA LEU A 11 -30.82 22.36 -19.91
C LEU A 11 -29.52 22.71 -19.18
N SER A 12 -29.35 23.96 -18.73
CA SER A 12 -28.14 24.35 -17.99
C SER A 12 -28.02 23.62 -16.65
N THR A 13 -29.12 23.43 -15.92
CA THR A 13 -29.10 22.68 -14.65
C THR A 13 -28.76 21.20 -14.84
N VAL A 14 -29.22 20.57 -15.93
CA VAL A 14 -28.90 19.17 -16.24
C VAL A 14 -27.42 19.00 -16.56
N ILE A 15 -26.84 19.92 -17.34
CA ILE A 15 -25.41 19.86 -17.70
C ILE A 15 -24.54 19.99 -16.44
N VAL A 16 -24.86 20.93 -15.54
CA VAL A 16 -24.12 21.10 -14.28
C VAL A 16 -24.24 19.85 -13.40
N GLY A 17 -25.44 19.28 -13.29
CA GLY A 17 -25.65 18.04 -12.52
C GLY A 17 -24.77 16.90 -12.98
N LEU A 18 -24.73 16.62 -14.29
CA LEU A 18 -23.89 15.54 -14.84
C LEU A 18 -22.39 15.83 -14.71
N ALA A 19 -21.97 17.09 -14.90
CA ALA A 19 -20.57 17.48 -14.75
C ALA A 19 -20.08 17.29 -13.30
N THR A 20 -20.90 17.60 -12.29
CA THR A 20 -20.51 17.40 -10.88
C THR A 20 -20.33 15.93 -10.52
N VAL A 21 -21.21 15.04 -10.99
CA VAL A 21 -21.09 13.60 -10.73
C VAL A 21 -19.83 13.02 -11.40
N ALA A 22 -19.56 13.39 -12.65
CA ALA A 22 -18.36 12.97 -13.35
C ALA A 22 -17.08 13.50 -12.67
N GLY A 23 -17.11 14.75 -12.19
CA GLY A 23 -16.00 15.35 -11.44
C GLY A 23 -15.70 14.62 -10.14
N ILE A 24 -16.74 14.23 -9.39
CA ILE A 24 -16.59 13.49 -8.13
C ILE A 24 -16.02 12.09 -8.38
N GLN A 25 -16.49 11.39 -9.41
CA GLN A 25 -15.99 10.07 -9.77
C GLN A 25 -14.50 10.13 -10.14
N ALA A 26 -14.11 11.04 -11.03
CA ALA A 26 -12.71 11.23 -11.41
C ALA A 26 -11.83 11.60 -10.19
N PHE A 27 -12.33 12.43 -9.28
CA PHE A 27 -11.58 12.76 -8.06
C PHE A 27 -11.36 11.53 -7.17
N SER A 28 -12.40 10.74 -6.93
CA SER A 28 -12.32 9.52 -6.12
C SER A 28 -11.37 8.47 -6.72
N GLU A 29 -11.36 8.31 -8.05
CA GLU A 29 -10.43 7.41 -8.74
C GLU A 29 -8.97 7.89 -8.59
N ASN A 30 -8.72 9.20 -8.73
CA ASN A 30 -7.37 9.77 -8.57
C ASN A 30 -6.87 9.66 -7.12
N GLU A 31 -7.73 9.87 -6.13
CA GLU A 31 -7.39 9.70 -4.72
C GLU A 31 -7.03 8.25 -4.40
N GLN A 32 -7.80 7.31 -4.96
CA GLN A 32 -7.49 5.90 -4.84
C GLN A 32 -6.13 5.59 -5.46
N GLN A 33 -5.87 6.01 -6.69
CA GLN A 33 -4.59 5.75 -7.35
C GLN A 33 -3.39 6.36 -6.58
N ALA A 34 -3.51 7.60 -6.09
CA ALA A 34 -2.45 8.23 -5.31
C ALA A 34 -2.15 7.48 -4.01
N THR A 35 -3.18 6.98 -3.34
CA THR A 35 -3.04 6.16 -2.14
C THR A 35 -2.31 4.85 -2.46
N GLN A 36 -2.66 4.20 -3.58
CA GLN A 36 -2.01 2.95 -4.01
C GLN A 36 -0.53 3.17 -4.25
N ASP A 37 -0.17 4.23 -4.97
CA ASP A 37 1.23 4.56 -5.26
C ASP A 37 2.02 4.86 -3.98
N ALA A 38 1.38 5.50 -2.99
CA ALA A 38 1.98 5.74 -1.68
C ALA A 38 2.20 4.43 -0.90
N LEU A 39 1.21 3.52 -0.91
CA LEU A 39 1.32 2.21 -0.28
C LEU A 39 2.44 1.36 -0.92
N VAL A 40 2.53 1.35 -2.25
CA VAL A 40 3.60 0.64 -2.98
C VAL A 40 4.97 1.18 -2.60
N GLN A 41 5.15 2.50 -2.66
CA GLN A 41 6.43 3.12 -2.27
C GLN A 41 6.80 2.81 -0.82
N ARG A 42 5.83 2.87 0.10
CA ARG A 42 6.06 2.56 1.50
C ARG A 42 6.42 1.08 1.70
N ALA A 43 5.70 0.17 1.06
CA ALA A 43 5.95 -1.26 1.15
C ALA A 43 7.35 -1.63 0.64
N ILE A 44 7.78 -1.04 -0.48
CA ILE A 44 9.13 -1.22 -1.02
C ILE A 44 10.20 -0.68 -0.07
N ASN A 45 9.98 0.50 0.51
CA ASN A 45 10.93 1.07 1.47
C ASN A 45 11.09 0.17 2.71
N ILE A 46 9.97 -0.29 3.30
CA ILE A 46 10.00 -1.24 4.41
C ILE A 46 10.71 -2.53 3.98
N GLY A 47 10.43 -3.03 2.77
CA GLY A 47 11.09 -4.24 2.25
C GLY A 47 12.61 -4.10 2.13
N ASN A 48 13.08 -2.96 1.66
CA ASN A 48 14.50 -2.65 1.59
C ASN A 48 15.13 -2.51 2.99
N ASP A 49 14.44 -1.89 3.94
CA ASP A 49 14.92 -1.79 5.32
C ASP A 49 15.02 -3.16 5.99
N VAL A 50 14.05 -4.04 5.74
CA VAL A 50 14.05 -5.43 6.21
C VAL A 50 15.18 -6.23 5.57
N LEU A 51 15.42 -6.06 4.27
CA LEU A 51 16.56 -6.69 3.61
C LEU A 51 17.91 -6.13 4.11
N ALA A 52 17.99 -4.84 4.38
CA ALA A 52 19.18 -4.22 4.98
C ALA A 52 19.45 -4.78 6.39
N ALA A 53 18.41 -4.90 7.21
CA ALA A 53 18.46 -5.53 8.53
C ALA A 53 18.90 -7.00 8.45
N HIS A 54 18.58 -7.69 7.34
CA HIS A 54 19.06 -9.05 7.11
C HIS A 54 20.56 -9.13 6.79
N ASN A 55 21.04 -8.17 6.01
CA ASN A 55 22.45 -8.08 5.64
C ASN A 55 23.34 -7.58 6.80
N GLU A 56 22.74 -7.02 7.85
CA GLU A 56 23.45 -6.56 9.02
C GLU A 56 23.86 -7.74 9.95
N PRO A 57 25.09 -7.76 10.50
CA PRO A 57 25.49 -8.82 11.42
C PRO A 57 24.66 -8.78 12.71
N SER A 58 24.37 -9.95 13.29
CA SER A 58 23.61 -10.06 14.54
C SER A 58 24.20 -9.33 15.75
N GLN A 59 25.51 -9.02 15.72
CA GLN A 59 26.18 -8.21 16.74
C GLN A 59 25.82 -6.72 16.68
N PHE A 60 25.34 -6.23 15.54
CA PHE A 60 24.91 -4.84 15.34
C PHE A 60 23.38 -4.69 15.36
N GLY A 61 22.63 -5.77 15.54
CA GLY A 61 21.16 -5.74 15.62
C GLY A 61 20.44 -6.34 14.41
N GLY A 62 21.18 -6.89 13.44
CA GLY A 62 20.60 -7.54 12.27
C GLY A 62 19.89 -8.87 12.57
N VAL A 63 19.15 -9.36 11.58
CA VAL A 63 18.24 -10.50 11.72
C VAL A 63 18.43 -11.54 10.63
N ASP A 64 18.45 -12.84 10.95
CA ASP A 64 18.58 -13.89 9.94
C ASP A 64 17.20 -14.36 9.44
N LEU A 65 16.79 -13.88 8.26
CA LEU A 65 15.55 -14.26 7.59
C LEU A 65 15.64 -15.65 6.91
N ILE A 66 16.84 -16.21 6.74
CA ILE A 66 17.07 -17.47 6.00
C ILE A 66 17.03 -18.67 6.95
N ASN A 67 17.84 -18.67 8.01
CA ASN A 67 18.02 -19.87 8.85
C ASN A 67 17.23 -19.83 10.16
N ASN A 68 16.69 -18.68 10.54
CA ASN A 68 16.10 -18.48 11.86
C ASN A 68 14.87 -17.60 11.76
N SER A 69 13.78 -18.10 11.16
CA SER A 69 12.50 -17.39 10.95
C SER A 69 12.12 -16.52 12.15
N PRO A 70 12.51 -15.23 12.14
CA PRO A 70 12.40 -14.36 13.29
C PRO A 70 10.96 -13.88 13.40
N GLY A 71 10.47 -13.60 14.61
CA GLY A 71 9.12 -13.04 14.75
C GLY A 71 9.02 -11.64 14.10
N PRO A 72 7.82 -11.24 13.59
CA PRO A 72 7.55 -9.92 13.00
C PRO A 72 8.15 -8.74 13.75
N GLY A 73 7.91 -8.67 15.06
CA GLY A 73 8.43 -7.58 15.91
C GLY A 73 9.95 -7.50 15.96
N LYS A 74 10.67 -8.63 15.86
CA LYS A 74 12.14 -8.60 15.81
C LYS A 74 12.66 -8.07 14.49
N VAL A 75 11.99 -8.42 13.39
CA VAL A 75 12.31 -7.90 12.05
C VAL A 75 12.05 -6.40 12.00
N ALA A 76 10.92 -5.95 12.54
CA ALA A 76 10.56 -4.55 12.63
C ALA A 76 11.60 -3.74 13.41
N THR A 77 11.97 -4.18 14.61
CA THR A 77 12.99 -3.50 15.41
C THR A 77 14.36 -3.49 14.72
N ALA A 78 14.76 -4.58 14.07
CA ALA A 78 16.02 -4.64 13.32
C ALA A 78 16.02 -3.68 12.11
N ALA A 79 14.86 -3.50 11.47
CA ALA A 79 14.66 -2.53 10.40
C ALA A 79 14.44 -1.08 10.90
N GLY A 80 14.49 -0.83 12.22
CA GLY A 80 14.38 0.50 12.81
C GLY A 80 12.94 0.98 13.06
N TYR A 81 11.96 0.08 13.09
CA TYR A 81 10.56 0.38 13.36
C TYR A 81 10.17 0.05 14.82
N GLU A 82 9.35 0.93 15.41
CA GLU A 82 8.87 0.81 16.80
C GLU A 82 7.76 -0.24 16.98
N SER A 83 7.15 -0.72 15.88
CA SER A 83 6.07 -1.72 15.86
C SER A 83 6.19 -2.60 14.62
N ASP A 84 5.65 -3.82 14.68
CA ASP A 84 5.47 -4.69 13.50
C ASP A 84 4.42 -4.19 12.52
N THR A 85 3.66 -3.16 12.93
CA THR A 85 2.70 -2.45 12.09
C THR A 85 3.08 -0.96 11.87
N PRO A 86 4.11 -0.64 11.06
CA PRO A 86 4.49 0.74 10.81
C PRO A 86 3.41 1.52 10.04
N SER A 87 3.25 2.82 10.33
CA SER A 87 2.30 3.69 9.61
C SER A 87 2.67 3.84 8.14
N ALA A 88 1.65 3.95 7.29
CA ALA A 88 1.82 4.24 5.87
C ALA A 88 1.59 5.73 5.59
N ASP A 89 2.58 6.54 5.98
CA ASP A 89 2.53 7.99 5.82
C ASP A 89 2.31 8.37 4.35
N GLY A 90 1.26 9.15 4.09
CA GLY A 90 0.89 9.60 2.74
C GLY A 90 -0.17 8.73 2.04
N ALA A 91 -0.56 7.59 2.60
CA ALA A 91 -1.64 6.73 2.10
C ALA A 91 -2.99 6.93 2.83
N GLY A 92 -3.07 7.90 3.75
CA GLY A 92 -4.26 8.23 4.53
C GLY A 92 -4.09 8.02 6.03
N ASP A 93 -4.95 8.64 6.85
CA ASP A 93 -4.83 8.65 8.32
C ASP A 93 -4.99 7.27 8.98
N ALA A 94 -5.69 6.35 8.30
CA ALA A 94 -5.87 4.97 8.77
C ALA A 94 -4.87 3.99 8.13
N ALA A 95 -4.04 4.44 7.18
CA ALA A 95 -3.22 3.54 6.40
C ALA A 95 -2.03 3.00 7.23
N GLY A 96 -1.78 1.71 7.08
CA GLY A 96 -0.77 1.00 7.85
C GLY A 96 -0.17 -0.13 7.06
N CYS A 97 1.07 -0.46 7.41
CA CYS A 97 1.76 -1.62 6.92
C CYS A 97 1.96 -2.61 8.07
N GLY A 98 2.14 -3.89 7.75
CA GLY A 98 2.43 -4.97 8.67
C GLY A 98 3.50 -5.88 8.09
N ILE A 99 4.46 -6.28 8.92
CA ILE A 99 5.52 -7.21 8.52
C ILE A 99 5.10 -8.62 8.93
N SER A 100 5.09 -9.57 8.00
CA SER A 100 4.79 -10.98 8.28
C SER A 100 6.03 -11.83 8.04
N ALA A 101 6.69 -12.17 9.14
CA ALA A 101 7.85 -13.03 9.13
C ALA A 101 7.43 -14.48 9.45
N VAL A 102 6.95 -15.19 8.43
CA VAL A 102 6.81 -16.66 8.46
C VAL A 102 7.17 -17.25 7.10
N GLY A 103 8.47 -17.48 6.92
CA GLY A 103 9.02 -18.13 5.73
C GLY A 103 9.99 -17.26 4.94
N ASN A 104 10.47 -17.84 3.83
CA ASN A 104 11.27 -17.19 2.81
C ASN A 104 10.51 -17.37 1.49
N PRO A 105 9.94 -16.29 0.91
CA PRO A 105 10.16 -14.89 1.25
C PRO A 105 9.42 -14.41 2.52
N THR A 106 9.91 -13.30 3.10
CA THR A 106 9.21 -12.54 4.14
C THR A 106 8.25 -11.56 3.46
N THR A 107 7.00 -11.52 3.90
CA THR A 107 5.97 -10.72 3.23
C THR A 107 5.64 -9.46 4.03
N ILE A 108 5.38 -8.37 3.31
CA ILE A 108 4.99 -7.08 3.87
C ILE A 108 3.64 -6.72 3.27
N TYR A 109 2.69 -6.43 4.14
CA TYR A 109 1.33 -6.08 3.78
C TYR A 109 1.10 -4.61 4.07
N CYS A 110 0.61 -3.85 3.12
CA CYS A 110 0.24 -2.45 3.33
C CYS A 110 -1.19 -2.23 2.87
N SER A 111 -1.99 -1.55 3.67
CA SER A 111 -3.38 -1.26 3.34
C SER A 111 -3.81 0.15 3.73
N SER A 112 -4.84 0.65 3.05
CA SER A 112 -5.40 1.98 3.30
C SER A 112 -6.17 2.11 4.62
N ASP A 113 -6.50 1.00 5.27
CA ASP A 113 -7.20 0.96 6.57
C ASP A 113 -6.34 0.39 7.72
N GLY A 114 -5.09 0.05 7.43
CA GLY A 114 -4.14 -0.47 8.40
C GLY A 114 -4.37 -1.92 8.79
N THR A 115 -5.31 -2.61 8.13
CA THR A 115 -5.49 -4.05 8.30
C THR A 115 -4.45 -4.82 7.52
N THR A 116 -4.03 -5.96 8.04
CA THR A 116 -3.13 -6.89 7.33
C THR A 116 -3.90 -7.86 6.43
N SER A 117 -5.14 -7.55 6.07
CA SER A 117 -6.03 -8.42 5.29
C SER A 117 -6.36 -7.77 3.96
N ASN A 118 -6.26 -8.58 2.89
CA ASN A 118 -6.68 -8.17 1.57
C ASN A 118 -8.21 -8.28 1.46
N ASP A 119 -8.88 -7.21 1.86
CA ASP A 119 -10.33 -7.08 1.76
C ASP A 119 -10.70 -6.24 0.53
N THR A 120 -11.74 -6.65 -0.19
CA THR A 120 -12.15 -6.07 -1.49
C THR A 120 -12.60 -4.59 -1.43
N ASN A 121 -12.68 -4.01 -0.24
CA ASN A 121 -13.14 -2.63 -0.04
C ASN A 121 -11.99 -1.64 0.19
N ASN A 122 -10.76 -2.13 0.32
CA ASN A 122 -9.59 -1.32 0.62
C ASN A 122 -8.51 -1.49 -0.43
N GLN A 123 -7.59 -0.53 -0.43
CA GLN A 123 -6.38 -0.69 -1.20
C GLN A 123 -5.40 -1.51 -0.40
N PHE A 124 -4.79 -2.49 -1.06
CA PHE A 124 -3.92 -3.48 -0.49
C PHE A 124 -2.73 -3.72 -1.41
N VAL A 125 -1.54 -3.75 -0.82
CA VAL A 125 -0.28 -4.02 -1.51
C VAL A 125 0.49 -5.05 -0.70
N GLU A 126 1.02 -6.06 -1.40
CA GLU A 126 1.91 -7.06 -0.85
C GLU A 126 3.28 -6.96 -1.50
N VAL A 127 4.32 -7.00 -0.68
CA VAL A 127 5.72 -7.01 -1.11
C VAL A 127 6.43 -8.19 -0.47
N ASP A 128 7.08 -8.99 -1.30
CA ASP A 128 7.91 -10.10 -0.87
C ASP A 128 9.37 -9.66 -0.81
N VAL A 129 10.02 -9.95 0.31
CA VAL A 129 11.45 -9.79 0.53
C VAL A 129 12.08 -11.18 0.48
N ASN A 130 12.87 -11.43 -0.56
CA ASN A 130 13.60 -12.68 -0.72
C ASN A 130 15.07 -12.49 -0.31
N PRO A 131 15.47 -12.91 0.91
CA PRO A 131 16.84 -12.77 1.37
C PRO A 131 17.84 -13.67 0.62
N ASN A 132 17.41 -14.71 -0.09
CA ASN A 132 18.33 -15.57 -0.85
C ASN A 132 18.82 -14.90 -2.14
N THR A 133 17.94 -14.13 -2.79
CA THR A 133 18.27 -13.44 -4.04
C THR A 133 18.63 -11.97 -3.81
N GLY A 134 18.25 -11.42 -2.65
CA GLY A 134 18.42 -9.99 -2.35
C GLY A 134 17.36 -9.13 -3.03
N ASP A 135 16.25 -9.72 -3.45
CA ASP A 135 15.19 -9.04 -4.19
C ASP A 135 14.06 -8.60 -3.26
N VAL A 136 13.50 -7.42 -3.56
CA VAL A 136 12.27 -6.89 -2.97
C VAL A 136 11.29 -6.66 -4.11
N ALA A 137 10.17 -7.38 -4.12
CA ALA A 137 9.24 -7.40 -5.25
C ALA A 137 7.81 -7.20 -4.79
N VAL A 138 7.05 -6.33 -5.48
CA VAL A 138 5.60 -6.23 -5.28
C VAL A 138 4.97 -7.48 -5.88
N THR A 139 4.20 -8.23 -5.10
CA THR A 139 3.59 -9.50 -5.52
C THR A 139 2.09 -9.37 -5.77
N THR A 140 1.41 -8.56 -4.97
CA THR A 140 -0.04 -8.35 -5.07
C THR A 140 -0.40 -6.87 -4.97
N ILE A 141 -1.33 -6.43 -5.80
CA ILE A 141 -2.05 -5.16 -5.64
C ILE A 141 -3.55 -5.44 -5.81
N ASN A 142 -4.39 -5.17 -4.80
CA ASN A 142 -5.86 -5.31 -4.83
C ASN A 142 -6.32 -6.60 -5.55
N ASP A 143 -5.91 -7.78 -5.06
CA ASP A 143 -6.19 -9.11 -5.65
C ASP A 143 -5.49 -9.46 -6.98
N ASN A 144 -4.74 -8.54 -7.59
CA ASN A 144 -3.95 -8.84 -8.79
C ASN A 144 -2.57 -9.39 -8.42
N THR A 145 -2.38 -10.71 -8.53
CA THR A 145 -1.14 -11.44 -8.16
C THR A 145 -0.07 -11.45 -9.27
N SER A 146 -0.12 -10.53 -10.24
CA SER A 146 0.85 -10.46 -11.34
C SER A 146 1.54 -9.09 -11.41
N VAL A 147 1.99 -8.60 -10.26
CA VAL A 147 2.86 -7.43 -10.23
C VAL A 147 4.30 -7.97 -10.24
N GLY A 148 5.09 -7.56 -11.22
CA GLY A 148 6.45 -8.07 -11.41
C GLY A 148 7.46 -7.32 -10.55
N SER A 149 8.58 -7.98 -10.22
CA SER A 149 9.80 -7.36 -9.68
C SER A 149 10.17 -6.09 -10.46
N VAL A 150 10.44 -5.01 -9.72
CA VAL A 150 11.04 -3.78 -10.25
C VAL A 150 12.54 -4.00 -10.42
#